data_AF-A0A4R0I067-F1
#
_entry.id   AF-A0A4R0I067-F1
#
_cell.length_a   1.000
_cell.length_b   1.000
_cell.length_c   1.000
_cell.angle_alpha   90.00
_cell.angle_beta   90.00
_cell.angle_gamma   90.00
#
_symmetry.space_group_name_H-M   'P 1'
#
loop_
_entity.id
_entity.type
_entity.pdbx_description
1 polymer ?
#
loop_
_entity_poly.entity_id
_entity_poly.type
_entity_poly.pdbx_seq_one_letter_code
_entity_poly.pdbx_strand_id
1 'polypeptide(L)'
;MPKPNGNPVGADTDQTDETEVEETTDESTDETAEETDAEETTDETEDEESDEVPPEVLRKKLTKANADAANWRTKFRELEAKFTDAKTPEEFTAAVAELTKANAELARERDVAKVARKHKLPDELAELVKGDTPEEMDAHAKKLARFAGRPAPENLGGGLDPDEDKGEFDPVATVKRNRTNRFA
;
A
#
# COMPACT_ATOMS: atom_id res chain seq x y z
N MET A 1 53.98 -39.80 65.51
CA MET A 1 53.95 -38.60 66.38
C MET A 1 54.22 -37.39 65.51
N PRO A 2 53.57 -36.21 65.63
CA PRO A 2 52.24 -35.80 66.12
C PRO A 2 51.41 -35.06 65.02
N LYS A 3 50.13 -34.73 65.29
CA LYS A 3 49.33 -33.75 64.50
C LYS A 3 49.81 -32.31 64.80
N PRO A 4 49.54 -31.32 63.93
CA PRO A 4 48.38 -30.44 64.17
C PRO A 4 47.66 -30.03 62.85
N ASN A 5 46.33 -30.10 62.76
CA ASN A 5 45.36 -29.13 63.30
C ASN A 5 45.57 -27.69 62.82
N GLY A 6 44.73 -27.27 61.88
CA GLY A 6 44.54 -25.90 61.43
C GLY A 6 43.43 -25.79 60.37
N ASN A 7 42.19 -26.09 60.77
CA ASN A 7 40.96 -25.60 60.10
C ASN A 7 40.45 -24.40 60.93
N PRO A 8 39.52 -23.53 60.51
CA PRO A 8 38.85 -23.31 59.20
C PRO A 8 39.05 -21.84 58.71
N VAL A 9 38.51 -21.32 57.61
CA VAL A 9 37.13 -20.83 57.41
C VAL A 9 37.03 -20.22 56.00
N GLY A 10 35.88 -20.43 55.34
CA GLY A 10 35.45 -19.72 54.14
C GLY A 10 35.20 -20.69 52.98
N ALA A 11 34.20 -21.58 53.07
CA ALA A 11 32.83 -21.31 52.64
C ALA A 11 32.78 -20.79 51.19
N ASP A 12 32.61 -21.70 50.23
CA ASP A 12 31.37 -21.72 49.47
C ASP A 12 31.16 -23.10 48.84
N THR A 13 29.91 -23.50 48.86
CA THR A 13 29.35 -24.83 48.64
C THR A 13 29.41 -25.28 47.17
N ASP A 14 30.03 -26.45 46.99
CA ASP A 14 29.53 -27.68 46.36
C ASP A 14 28.34 -27.69 45.36
N GLN A 15 28.43 -28.67 44.44
CA GLN A 15 27.41 -29.29 43.56
C GLN A 15 27.10 -28.57 42.23
N THR A 16 27.51 -28.99 41.00
CA THR A 16 27.59 -30.34 40.34
C THR A 16 26.35 -31.19 40.60
N ASP A 17 25.64 -31.79 39.65
CA ASP A 17 25.68 -31.97 38.19
C ASP A 17 24.34 -32.68 37.83
N GLU A 18 24.10 -32.96 36.55
CA GLU A 18 23.20 -34.00 35.99
C GLU A 18 21.74 -33.66 35.58
N THR A 19 21.57 -33.68 34.26
CA THR A 19 20.50 -34.25 33.40
C THR A 19 19.36 -35.05 34.04
N GLU A 20 18.12 -34.71 33.65
CA GLU A 20 16.98 -35.64 33.59
C GLU A 20 16.09 -35.33 32.38
N VAL A 21 15.70 -36.40 31.67
CA VAL A 21 14.81 -36.44 30.51
C VAL A 21 13.44 -36.87 31.02
N GLU A 22 12.37 -36.13 30.70
CA GLU A 22 11.01 -36.67 30.82
C GLU A 22 10.21 -36.37 29.55
N GLU A 23 9.69 -37.47 28.99
CA GLU A 23 8.79 -37.58 27.85
C GLU A 23 7.39 -37.84 28.42
N THR A 24 6.38 -37.01 28.08
CA THR A 24 4.96 -37.37 28.27
C THR A 24 4.10 -36.90 27.08
N THR A 25 3.74 -37.92 26.31
CA THR A 25 2.68 -38.19 25.32
C THR A 25 1.29 -37.53 25.50
N ASP A 26 0.71 -37.17 24.33
CA ASP A 26 -0.70 -37.07 23.87
C ASP A 26 -1.87 -36.79 24.85
N GLU A 27 -2.66 -35.75 24.53
CA GLU A 27 -4.10 -35.93 24.25
C GLU A 27 -4.64 -34.84 23.30
N SER A 28 -5.35 -35.29 22.27
CA SER A 28 -6.06 -34.54 21.24
C SER A 28 -7.54 -34.42 21.62
N THR A 29 -8.14 -33.23 21.56
CA THR A 29 -9.60 -32.99 21.44
C THR A 29 -9.76 -31.52 20.95
N ASP A 30 -9.97 -31.23 19.68
CA ASP A 30 -11.14 -31.46 18.83
C ASP A 30 -12.40 -30.65 19.24
N GLU A 31 -12.79 -29.77 18.32
CA GLU A 31 -14.11 -29.21 18.05
C GLU A 31 -14.96 -28.58 19.18
N THR A 32 -15.13 -27.26 19.08
CA THR A 32 -16.47 -26.68 19.17
C THR A 32 -16.59 -25.61 18.10
N ALA A 33 -17.18 -26.00 16.97
CA ALA A 33 -17.87 -25.10 16.09
C ALA A 33 -19.11 -24.59 16.82
N GLU A 34 -19.29 -23.27 16.87
CA GLU A 34 -20.62 -22.71 16.90
C GLU A 34 -20.69 -21.54 15.91
N GLU A 35 -21.78 -21.60 15.17
CA GLU A 35 -22.10 -20.95 13.93
C GLU A 35 -22.60 -19.52 14.17
N THR A 36 -22.55 -18.72 13.10
CA THR A 36 -23.43 -17.58 12.81
C THR A 36 -23.42 -16.38 13.77
N ASP A 37 -22.77 -15.31 13.35
CA ASP A 37 -23.54 -14.13 12.97
C ASP A 37 -22.85 -13.44 11.79
N ALA A 38 -23.47 -13.63 10.62
CA ALA A 38 -23.11 -12.93 9.41
C ALA A 38 -23.70 -11.52 9.51
N GLU A 39 -22.95 -10.60 10.13
CA GLU A 39 -23.26 -9.18 10.00
C GLU A 39 -22.74 -8.73 8.63
N GLU A 40 -23.69 -8.81 7.70
CA GLU A 40 -23.75 -8.26 6.36
C GLU A 40 -23.02 -6.91 6.30
N THR A 41 -21.75 -6.95 5.90
CA THR A 41 -21.12 -5.78 5.29
C THR A 41 -21.82 -5.61 3.94
N THR A 42 -22.86 -4.78 3.93
CA THR A 42 -23.33 -4.13 2.71
C THR A 42 -22.19 -3.25 2.21
N ASP A 43 -21.22 -3.90 1.57
CA ASP A 43 -20.34 -3.29 0.58
C ASP A 43 -21.30 -2.90 -0.54
N GLU A 44 -21.72 -1.63 -0.48
CA GLU A 44 -22.49 -0.98 -1.52
C GLU A 44 -21.62 -1.04 -2.78
N THR A 45 -21.82 -2.09 -3.57
CA THR A 45 -21.33 -2.24 -4.94
C THR A 45 -21.93 -1.09 -5.73
N GLU A 46 -21.28 0.06 -5.65
CA GLU A 46 -21.52 1.20 -6.50
C GLU A 46 -20.93 0.83 -7.87
N ASP A 47 -21.80 0.32 -8.72
CA ASP A 47 -21.68 0.14 -10.18
C ASP A 47 -20.32 0.52 -10.77
N GLU A 48 -19.36 -0.41 -10.73
CA GLU A 48 -18.29 -0.41 -11.73
C GLU A 48 -18.92 -0.94 -13.02
N GLU A 49 -19.37 -0.02 -13.87
CA GLU A 49 -19.49 -0.27 -15.31
C GLU A 49 -18.25 -1.06 -15.72
N SER A 50 -18.46 -2.33 -16.05
CA SER A 50 -17.41 -3.22 -16.53
C SER A 50 -17.00 -2.74 -17.90
N ASP A 51 -16.13 -1.72 -17.93
CA ASP A 51 -15.16 -1.56 -19.00
C ASP A 51 -14.32 -2.83 -18.97
N GLU A 52 -14.79 -3.84 -19.70
CA GLU A 52 -14.17 -5.16 -19.77
C GLU A 52 -12.74 -4.97 -20.28
N VAL A 53 -11.80 -4.92 -19.33
CA VAL A 53 -10.39 -4.71 -19.62
C VAL A 53 -9.96 -5.81 -20.59
N PRO A 54 -9.45 -5.46 -21.79
CA PRO A 54 -9.16 -6.46 -22.80
C PRO A 54 -8.26 -7.56 -22.22
N PRO A 55 -8.53 -8.85 -22.56
CA PRO A 55 -7.80 -9.97 -21.97
C PRO A 55 -6.29 -9.89 -22.22
N GLU A 56 -5.86 -9.21 -23.29
CA GLU A 56 -4.45 -8.94 -23.59
C GLU A 56 -3.80 -8.03 -22.53
N VAL A 57 -4.50 -7.02 -22.04
CA VAL A 57 -4.01 -6.11 -21.00
C VAL A 57 -3.90 -6.85 -19.67
N LEU A 58 -4.88 -7.71 -19.35
CA LEU A 58 -4.84 -8.54 -18.14
C LEU A 58 -3.65 -9.52 -18.17
N ARG A 59 -3.45 -10.22 -19.30
CA ARG A 59 -2.27 -11.09 -19.49
C ARG A 59 -0.98 -10.31 -19.36
N LYS A 60 -0.86 -9.12 -19.95
CA LYS A 60 0.33 -8.27 -19.83
C LYS A 60 0.59 -7.87 -18.38
N LYS A 61 -0.43 -7.41 -17.65
CA LYS A 61 -0.31 -7.08 -16.22
C LYS A 61 0.14 -8.29 -15.39
N LEU A 62 -0.44 -9.47 -15.63
CA LEU A 62 -0.06 -10.71 -14.93
C LEU A 62 1.38 -11.13 -15.24
N THR A 63 1.81 -11.07 -16.51
CA THR A 63 3.20 -11.36 -16.87
C THR A 63 4.19 -10.39 -16.23
N LYS A 64 3.84 -9.09 -16.17
CA LYS A 64 4.65 -8.08 -15.48
C LYS A 64 4.73 -8.38 -13.98
N ALA A 65 3.61 -8.64 -13.32
CA ALA A 65 3.57 -8.99 -11.91
C ALA A 65 4.41 -10.24 -11.59
N ASN A 66 4.35 -11.27 -12.46
CA ASN A 66 5.17 -12.47 -12.32
C ASN A 66 6.67 -12.18 -12.50
N ALA A 67 7.04 -11.34 -13.48
CA ALA A 67 8.43 -10.93 -13.69
C ALA A 67 8.97 -10.12 -12.50
N ASP A 68 8.17 -9.17 -11.99
CA ASP A 68 8.52 -8.39 -10.82
C ASP A 68 8.69 -9.29 -9.59
N ALA A 69 7.75 -10.23 -9.36
CA ALA A 69 7.87 -11.21 -8.28
C ALA A 69 9.10 -12.13 -8.42
N ALA A 70 9.50 -12.48 -9.65
CA ALA A 70 10.74 -13.24 -9.88
C ALA A 70 11.97 -12.40 -9.52
N ASN A 71 12.01 -11.13 -9.95
CA ASN A 71 13.08 -10.18 -9.62
C ASN A 71 13.19 -9.93 -8.11
N TRP A 72 12.07 -9.87 -7.39
CA TRP A 72 12.09 -9.73 -5.93
C TRP A 72 12.68 -10.96 -5.24
N ARG A 73 12.37 -12.16 -5.74
CA ARG A 73 12.96 -13.40 -5.20
C ARG A 73 14.47 -13.46 -5.43
N THR A 74 14.98 -13.03 -6.57
CA THR A 74 16.43 -12.99 -6.81
C THR A 74 17.11 -11.94 -5.94
N LYS A 75 16.58 -10.70 -5.91
CA LYS A 75 17.11 -9.65 -5.02
C LYS A 75 17.13 -10.07 -3.55
N PHE A 76 16.08 -10.74 -3.08
CA PHE A 76 16.03 -11.24 -1.71
C PHE A 76 17.14 -12.26 -1.44
N ARG A 77 17.33 -13.24 -2.33
CA ARG A 77 18.41 -14.23 -2.20
C ARG A 77 19.81 -13.59 -2.26
N GLU A 78 19.99 -12.57 -3.09
CA GLU A 78 21.25 -11.82 -3.16
C GLU A 78 21.52 -11.05 -1.85
N LEU A 79 20.51 -10.42 -1.26
CA LEU A 79 20.62 -9.77 0.04
C LEU A 79 20.90 -10.79 1.16
N GLU A 80 20.21 -11.92 1.15
CA GLU A 80 20.43 -13.03 2.09
C GLU A 80 21.87 -13.54 2.01
N ALA A 81 22.39 -13.77 0.79
CA ALA A 81 23.78 -14.15 0.57
C ALA A 81 24.78 -13.10 1.11
N LYS A 82 24.54 -11.80 0.84
CA LYS A 82 25.34 -10.70 1.40
C LYS A 82 25.36 -10.71 2.93
N PHE A 83 24.22 -11.00 3.57
CA PHE A 83 24.13 -11.11 5.02
C PHE A 83 24.87 -12.33 5.57
N THR A 84 24.83 -13.47 4.88
CA THR A 84 25.54 -14.68 5.31
C THR A 84 27.05 -14.61 5.06
N ASP A 85 27.47 -13.89 4.01
CA ASP A 85 28.89 -13.73 3.65
C ASP A 85 29.57 -12.59 4.42
N ALA A 86 28.80 -11.65 4.97
CA ALA A 86 29.31 -10.57 5.81
C ALA A 86 29.97 -11.13 7.08
N LYS A 87 31.31 -11.09 7.13
CA LYS A 87 32.11 -11.62 8.24
C LYS A 87 32.62 -10.51 9.16
N THR A 88 32.49 -9.26 8.73
CA THR A 88 32.92 -8.10 9.48
C THR A 88 31.72 -7.28 9.97
N PRO A 89 31.81 -6.63 11.14
CA PRO A 89 30.72 -5.80 11.65
C PRO A 89 30.42 -4.60 10.72
N GLU A 90 31.41 -4.13 9.96
CA GLU A 90 31.24 -3.06 8.98
C GLU A 90 30.40 -3.51 7.77
N GLU A 91 30.64 -4.72 7.25
CA GLU A 91 29.82 -5.30 6.17
C GLU A 91 28.38 -5.56 6.63
N PHE A 92 28.18 -6.00 7.87
CA PHE A 92 26.84 -6.22 8.42
C PHE A 92 26.06 -4.91 8.55
N THR A 93 26.69 -3.85 9.08
CA THR A 93 26.04 -2.53 9.18
C THR A 93 25.73 -1.93 7.81
N ALA A 94 26.61 -2.12 6.83
CA ALA A 94 26.34 -1.75 5.44
C ALA A 94 25.15 -2.52 4.85
N ALA A 95 25.08 -3.84 5.04
CA ALA A 95 23.96 -4.67 4.58
C ALA A 95 22.63 -4.27 5.24
N VAL A 96 22.63 -3.96 6.54
CA VAL A 96 21.46 -3.42 7.26
C VAL A 96 21.06 -2.05 6.72
N ALA A 97 22.02 -1.17 6.43
CA ALA A 97 21.75 0.14 5.82
C ALA A 97 21.13 0.00 4.42
N GLU A 98 21.63 -0.93 3.59
CA GLU A 98 21.02 -1.24 2.29
C GLU A 98 19.58 -1.76 2.44
N LEU A 99 19.34 -2.68 3.37
CA LEU A 99 18.00 -3.24 3.61
C LEU A 99 17.01 -2.19 4.14
N THR A 100 17.44 -1.37 5.10
CA THR A 100 16.61 -0.30 5.66
C THR A 100 16.27 0.75 4.62
N LYS A 101 17.22 1.11 3.75
CA LYS A 101 16.98 1.98 2.60
C LYS A 101 15.97 1.39 1.62
N ALA A 102 16.14 0.13 1.23
CA ALA A 102 15.22 -0.55 0.32
C ALA A 102 13.80 -0.64 0.90
N ASN A 103 13.67 -0.90 2.20
CA ASN A 103 12.38 -0.90 2.90
C ASN A 103 11.74 0.49 2.94
N ALA A 104 12.53 1.54 3.19
CA ALA A 104 12.03 2.91 3.19
C ALA A 104 11.55 3.37 1.80
N GLU A 105 12.27 3.00 0.74
CA GLU A 105 11.87 3.26 -0.64
C GLU A 105 10.55 2.56 -0.99
N LEU A 106 10.41 1.27 -0.67
CA LEU A 106 9.17 0.52 -0.90
C LEU A 106 7.99 1.04 -0.08
N ALA A 107 8.22 1.42 1.19
CA ALA A 107 7.19 2.02 2.01
C ALA A 107 6.70 3.34 1.40
N ARG A 108 7.62 4.17 0.92
CA ARG A 108 7.31 5.42 0.22
C ARG A 108 6.51 5.16 -1.06
N GLU A 109 6.93 4.24 -1.91
CA GLU A 109 6.22 3.89 -3.15
C GLU A 109 4.78 3.43 -2.87
N ARG A 110 4.60 2.59 -1.84
CA ARG A 110 3.27 2.16 -1.39
C ARG A 110 2.41 3.35 -0.97
N ASP A 111 2.97 4.28 -0.22
CA ASP A 111 2.22 5.43 0.31
C ASP A 111 1.88 6.43 -0.79
N VAL A 112 2.81 6.70 -1.71
CA VAL A 112 2.54 7.46 -2.93
C VAL A 112 1.42 6.80 -3.74
N ALA A 113 1.47 5.48 -3.97
CA ALA A 113 0.44 4.78 -4.73
C ALA A 113 -0.95 4.85 -4.06
N LYS A 114 -1.01 4.72 -2.74
CA LYS A 114 -2.27 4.88 -1.98
C LYS A 114 -2.83 6.28 -2.12
N VAL A 115 -2.00 7.30 -1.94
CA VAL A 115 -2.40 8.71 -2.05
C VAL A 115 -2.79 9.05 -3.50
N ALA A 116 -2.06 8.55 -4.49
CA ALA A 116 -2.36 8.74 -5.90
C ALA A 116 -3.75 8.20 -6.26
N ARG A 117 -4.07 6.98 -5.84
CA ARG A 117 -5.40 6.38 -6.02
C ARG A 117 -6.49 7.17 -5.31
N LYS A 118 -6.25 7.58 -4.06
CA LYS A 118 -7.20 8.37 -3.27
C LYS A 118 -7.59 9.69 -3.94
N HIS A 119 -6.65 10.36 -4.60
CA HIS A 119 -6.89 11.63 -5.29
C HIS A 119 -7.08 11.49 -6.81
N LYS A 120 -7.24 10.26 -7.33
CA LYS A 120 -7.39 9.94 -8.77
C LYS A 120 -6.30 10.60 -9.63
N LEU A 121 -5.06 10.58 -9.15
CA LEU A 121 -3.91 11.12 -9.86
C LEU A 121 -3.43 10.14 -10.94
N PRO A 122 -3.16 10.61 -12.17
CA PRO A 122 -2.44 9.84 -13.18
C PRO A 122 -1.06 9.40 -12.67
N ASP A 123 -0.58 8.25 -13.14
CA ASP A 123 0.72 7.68 -12.75
C ASP A 123 1.88 8.68 -12.97
N GLU A 124 1.82 9.45 -14.06
CA GLU A 124 2.82 10.51 -14.35
C GLU A 124 2.90 11.57 -13.26
N LEU A 125 1.77 11.92 -12.61
CA LEU A 125 1.74 12.90 -11.52
C LEU A 125 1.98 12.26 -10.16
N ALA A 126 1.74 10.95 -10.03
CA ALA A 126 2.05 10.19 -8.82
C ALA A 126 3.56 10.21 -8.53
N GLU A 127 4.41 10.10 -9.57
CA GLU A 127 5.87 10.18 -9.44
C GLU A 127 6.36 11.53 -8.89
N LEU A 128 5.57 12.60 -9.05
CA LEU A 128 5.90 13.94 -8.57
C LEU A 128 5.43 14.22 -7.13
N VAL A 129 4.77 13.27 -6.46
CA VAL A 129 4.32 13.45 -5.07
C VAL A 129 5.52 13.59 -4.14
N LYS A 130 5.60 14.75 -3.48
CA LYS A 130 6.63 15.08 -2.49
C LYS A 130 6.06 15.02 -1.08
N GLY A 131 6.93 14.68 -0.12
CA GLY A 131 6.61 14.57 1.30
C GLY A 131 7.29 13.35 1.88
N ASP A 132 7.70 13.45 3.15
CA ASP A 132 8.23 12.32 3.91
C ASP A 132 7.17 11.73 4.86
N THR A 133 6.13 12.51 5.15
CA THR A 133 4.99 12.10 5.96
C THR A 133 3.74 11.88 5.09
N PRO A 134 2.83 10.98 5.49
CA PRO A 134 1.61 10.72 4.73
C PRO A 134 0.71 11.97 4.62
N GLU A 135 0.73 12.85 5.60
CA GLU A 135 -0.03 14.11 5.59
C GLU A 135 0.53 15.12 4.58
N GLU A 136 1.85 15.24 4.47
CA GLU A 136 2.51 16.08 3.47
C GLU A 136 2.25 15.56 2.06
N MET A 137 2.33 14.23 1.88
CA MET A 137 2.00 13.59 0.60
C MET A 137 0.55 13.84 0.21
N ASP A 138 -0.41 13.71 1.13
CA ASP A 138 -1.84 13.97 0.86
C ASP A 138 -2.08 15.44 0.47
N ALA A 139 -1.45 16.38 1.17
CA ALA A 139 -1.56 17.80 0.85
C ALA A 139 -0.93 18.14 -0.52
N HIS A 140 0.21 17.54 -0.86
CA HIS A 140 0.85 17.72 -2.16
C HIS A 140 0.04 17.09 -3.29
N ALA A 141 -0.45 15.86 -3.09
CA ALA A 141 -1.32 15.16 -4.01
C ALA A 141 -2.61 15.95 -4.27
N LYS A 142 -3.23 16.51 -3.24
CA LYS A 142 -4.41 17.38 -3.38
C LYS A 142 -4.14 18.63 -4.19
N LYS A 143 -2.91 19.18 -4.14
CA LYS A 143 -2.49 20.30 -5.01
C LYS A 143 -2.33 19.82 -6.46
N LEU A 144 -1.67 18.69 -6.67
CA LEU A 144 -1.48 18.11 -8.01
C LEU A 144 -2.79 17.67 -8.65
N ALA A 145 -3.75 17.18 -7.87
CA ALA A 145 -5.06 16.76 -8.36
C ALA A 145 -5.88 17.90 -8.98
N ARG A 146 -5.55 19.16 -8.66
CA ARG A 146 -6.16 20.34 -9.31
C ARG A 146 -5.64 20.54 -10.74
N PHE A 147 -4.45 20.05 -11.04
CA PHE A 147 -3.78 20.16 -12.34
C PHE A 147 -3.91 18.88 -13.16
N ALA A 148 -4.15 17.73 -12.51
CA ALA A 148 -4.68 16.56 -13.17
C ALA A 148 -6.01 16.98 -13.80
N GLY A 149 -6.02 17.13 -15.13
CA GLY A 149 -7.19 17.61 -15.85
C GLY A 149 -8.42 16.82 -15.40
N ARG A 150 -9.49 17.53 -15.02
CA ARG A 150 -10.80 16.91 -14.86
C ARG A 150 -11.03 16.09 -16.15
N PRO A 151 -11.43 14.81 -16.06
CA PRO A 151 -11.73 14.04 -17.27
C PRO A 151 -12.62 14.91 -18.15
N ALA A 152 -12.20 15.12 -19.40
CA ALA A 152 -12.93 15.96 -20.32
C ALA A 152 -14.38 15.46 -20.31
N PRO A 153 -15.38 16.34 -20.09
CA PRO A 153 -16.77 15.90 -20.16
C PRO A 153 -16.95 15.24 -21.52
N GLU A 154 -17.53 14.03 -21.53
CA GLU A 154 -17.73 13.22 -22.74
C GLU A 154 -18.46 14.01 -23.84
N ASN A 155 -19.20 15.04 -23.44
CA ASN A 155 -19.87 15.97 -24.32
C ASN A 155 -19.37 17.40 -24.09
N LEU A 156 -18.46 17.87 -24.94
CA LEU A 156 -18.21 19.31 -25.17
C LEU A 156 -19.31 19.91 -26.06
N GLY A 157 -20.57 19.55 -25.79
CA GLY A 157 -21.77 20.02 -26.48
C GLY A 157 -22.10 21.47 -26.11
N GLY A 158 -21.21 22.37 -26.46
CA GLY A 158 -21.39 23.82 -26.38
C GLY A 158 -21.33 24.49 -27.74
N GLY A 159 -21.43 23.71 -28.82
CA GLY A 159 -21.62 24.23 -30.17
C GLY A 159 -23.10 24.41 -30.44
N LEU A 160 -23.49 25.56 -30.98
CA LEU A 160 -24.76 25.65 -31.70
C LEU A 160 -24.65 24.67 -32.87
N ASP A 161 -25.25 23.49 -32.75
CA ASP A 161 -25.36 22.57 -33.86
C ASP A 161 -26.13 23.30 -34.97
N PRO A 162 -25.51 23.56 -36.14
CA PRO A 162 -26.15 24.31 -37.22
C PRO A 162 -27.37 23.56 -37.82
N ASP A 163 -27.55 22.29 -37.44
CA ASP A 163 -28.68 21.45 -37.80
C ASP A 163 -29.82 21.48 -36.77
N GLU A 164 -29.59 21.91 -35.53
CA GLU A 164 -30.61 21.88 -34.46
C GLU A 164 -31.42 23.16 -34.27
N ASP A 165 -31.09 24.28 -34.92
CA ASP A 165 -31.95 25.47 -34.92
C ASP A 165 -32.11 26.09 -36.31
N LYS A 166 -33.15 25.62 -37.03
CA LYS A 166 -33.87 26.48 -37.99
C LYS A 166 -34.94 27.33 -37.30
N GLY A 167 -34.88 27.45 -35.97
CA GLY A 167 -35.60 28.46 -35.23
C GLY A 167 -34.97 29.81 -35.53
N GLU A 168 -35.62 30.58 -36.41
CA GLU A 168 -35.29 31.98 -36.69
C GLU A 168 -35.11 32.73 -35.36
N PHE A 169 -33.85 33.05 -35.01
CA PHE A 169 -33.55 33.84 -33.83
C PHE A 169 -34.16 35.23 -34.04
N ASP A 170 -35.37 35.44 -33.51
CA ASP A 170 -36.04 36.74 -33.55
C ASP A 170 -35.50 37.62 -32.40
N PRO A 171 -34.65 38.63 -32.71
CA PRO A 171 -34.10 39.50 -31.68
C PRO A 171 -35.20 40.30 -30.97
N VAL A 172 -36.33 40.57 -31.62
CA VAL A 172 -37.45 41.34 -31.07
C VAL A 172 -38.23 40.52 -30.03
N ALA A 173 -38.52 39.26 -30.33
CA ALA A 173 -39.16 38.34 -29.38
C ALA A 173 -38.29 38.13 -28.13
N THR A 174 -36.98 38.00 -28.32
CA THR A 174 -36.01 37.81 -27.23
C THR A 174 -35.95 39.03 -26.30
N VAL A 175 -35.94 40.25 -26.87
CA VAL A 175 -35.99 41.50 -26.08
C VAL A 175 -37.32 41.66 -25.33
N LYS A 176 -38.46 41.30 -25.95
CA LYS A 176 -39.77 41.33 -25.28
C LYS A 176 -39.82 40.38 -24.08
N ARG A 177 -39.37 39.13 -24.25
CA ARG A 177 -39.34 38.12 -23.17
C ARG A 177 -38.46 38.57 -22.00
N ASN A 178 -37.31 39.17 -22.28
CA ASN A 178 -36.43 39.72 -21.25
C ASN A 178 -36.98 40.97 -20.55
N ARG A 179 -37.90 41.72 -21.19
CA ARG A 179 -38.58 42.86 -20.54
C ARG A 179 -39.75 42.41 -19.68
N THR A 180 -40.50 41.39 -20.08
CA THR A 180 -41.62 40.86 -19.28
C THR A 180 -41.14 40.11 -18.05
N ASN A 181 -40.04 39.36 -18.15
CA ASN A 181 -39.48 38.61 -17.02
C ASN A 181 -38.71 39.46 -16.01
N ARG A 182 -38.48 40.76 -16.29
CA ARG A 182 -37.75 41.67 -15.39
C ARG A 182 -38.67 42.37 -14.38
N PHE A 183 -39.98 42.24 -14.54
CA PHE A 183 -41.00 42.85 -13.68
C PHE A 183 -41.95 41.80 -13.06
N ALA A 184 -41.54 40.54 -13.03
CA ALA A 184 -42.18 39.45 -12.31
C ALA A 184 -41.36 39.10 -11.08
#